data_AF-X1JHS7-F1
#
_entry.id   AF-X1JHS7-F1
#
_cell.length_a   1.000
_cell.length_b   1.000
_cell.length_c   1.000
_cell.angle_alpha   90.00
_cell.angle_beta   90.00
_cell.angle_gamma   90.00
#
_symmetry.space_group_name_H-M   'P 1'
#
loop_
_entity.id
_entity.type
_entity.pdbx_description
1 polymer ?
#
loop_
_entity_poly.entity_id
_entity_poly.type
_entity_poly.pdbx_seq_one_letter_code
_entity_poly.pdbx_strand_id
1 'polypeptide(L)'
;MVGSRNYFIHYEWENPCEILEAFLKQYYRNKEFVPTEIILSDAINDKQLISEWLTGMAGKKVSISVPVRGDKKKLVNMAMVNAENILLERKKTDQSAILEQAKSVLNLKKKPGHIEGIDISNLKGDLAVASLVAFVEGLPQKSDYRNYRIREVKGIDDYAMIAEVLKRSKKRCVYSDFWPCQYRLFFQTYF
;
A
#
# COMPACT_ATOMS: atom_id res chain seq x y z
N MET A 1 -19.56 -14.55 -0.49
CA MET A 1 -18.43 -14.13 0.37
C MET A 1 -18.04 -12.71 -0.02
N VAL A 2 -18.32 -11.72 0.83
CA VAL A 2 -17.77 -10.37 0.63
C VAL A 2 -16.31 -10.43 1.08
N GLY A 3 -15.37 -10.19 0.17
CA GLY A 3 -13.94 -10.36 0.43
C GLY A 3 -13.42 -9.46 1.56
N SER A 4 -12.42 -9.94 2.30
CA SER A 4 -11.67 -9.14 3.27
C SER A 4 -10.59 -8.31 2.56
N ARG A 5 -10.37 -7.08 3.02
CA ARG A 5 -9.27 -6.22 2.57
C ARG A 5 -8.53 -5.71 3.79
N ASN A 6 -7.20 -5.83 3.75
CA ASN A 6 -6.33 -5.45 4.87
C ASN A 6 -5.50 -4.23 4.46
N TYR A 7 -5.33 -3.29 5.39
CA TYR A 7 -4.55 -2.08 5.19
C TYR A 7 -3.54 -1.95 6.32
N PHE A 8 -2.30 -1.63 5.96
CA PHE A 8 -1.22 -1.45 6.91
C PHE A 8 -0.84 0.02 6.93
N ILE A 9 -0.94 0.64 8.10
CA ILE A 9 -0.60 2.05 8.30
C ILE A 9 0.79 2.09 8.95
N HIS A 10 1.73 2.76 8.29
CA HIS A 10 3.14 2.84 8.71
C HIS A 10 3.44 4.22 9.32
N TYR A 11 2.77 4.56 10.44
CA TYR A 11 2.97 5.82 11.15
C TYR A 11 3.25 5.59 12.64
N GLU A 12 4.06 6.48 13.23
CA GLU A 12 4.41 6.51 14.67
C GLU A 12 3.30 7.13 15.54
N TRP A 13 2.03 6.98 15.15
CA TRP A 13 0.94 7.47 16.00
C TRP A 13 0.65 6.46 17.10
N GLU A 14 0.60 6.92 18.34
CA GLU A 14 0.29 6.08 19.49
C GLU A 14 -1.23 6.00 19.77
N ASN A 15 -2.04 6.87 19.15
CA ASN A 15 -3.46 6.99 19.46
C ASN A 15 -4.36 6.29 18.41
N PRO A 16 -5.09 5.21 18.78
CA PRO A 16 -6.02 4.50 17.89
C PRO A 16 -7.09 5.39 17.25
N CYS A 17 -7.54 6.43 17.96
CA CYS A 17 -8.53 7.39 17.47
C CYS A 17 -8.02 8.12 16.21
N GLU A 18 -6.83 8.70 16.29
CA GLU A 18 -6.22 9.47 15.19
C GLU A 18 -5.91 8.57 13.98
N ILE A 19 -5.44 7.35 14.25
CA ILE A 19 -5.19 6.33 13.21
C ILE A 19 -6.47 6.03 12.44
N LEU A 20 -7.58 5.77 13.14
CA LEU A 20 -8.85 5.46 12.50
C LEU A 20 -9.40 6.64 11.70
N GLU A 21 -9.28 7.87 12.21
CA GLU A 21 -9.72 9.07 11.50
C GLU A 21 -8.97 9.28 10.19
N ALA A 22 -7.64 9.24 10.23
CA ALA A 22 -6.85 9.40 9.03
C ALA A 22 -7.10 8.26 8.04
N PHE A 23 -7.24 7.04 8.55
CA PHE A 23 -7.57 5.88 7.71
C PHE A 23 -8.90 6.09 6.99
N LEU A 24 -9.96 6.53 7.69
CA LEU A 24 -11.26 6.80 7.06
C LEU A 24 -11.15 7.88 5.98
N LYS A 25 -10.47 9.01 6.30
CA LYS A 25 -10.24 10.11 5.36
C LYS A 25 -9.49 9.63 4.11
N GLN A 26 -8.42 8.87 4.29
CA GLN A 26 -7.59 8.36 3.21
C GLN A 26 -8.31 7.29 2.38
N TYR A 27 -8.96 6.34 3.05
CA TYR A 27 -9.62 5.20 2.41
C TYR A 27 -10.77 5.64 1.51
N TYR A 28 -11.58 6.59 1.95
CA TYR A 28 -12.76 7.03 1.20
C TYR A 28 -12.51 8.18 0.22
N ARG A 29 -11.37 8.90 0.32
CA ARG A 29 -11.07 10.10 -0.49
C ARG A 29 -11.37 9.99 -1.99
N ASN A 30 -11.08 8.84 -2.59
CA ASN A 30 -11.22 8.60 -4.03
C ASN A 30 -12.04 7.34 -4.32
N LYS A 31 -12.98 6.97 -3.44
CA LYS A 31 -13.84 5.79 -3.64
C LYS A 31 -15.18 6.20 -4.23
N GLU A 32 -15.57 5.52 -5.30
CA GLU A 32 -16.90 5.66 -5.92
C GLU A 32 -18.02 5.12 -5.02
N PHE A 33 -17.70 4.22 -4.07
CA PHE A 33 -18.67 3.61 -3.18
C PHE A 33 -18.36 3.88 -1.71
N VAL A 34 -19.33 4.49 -1.03
CA VAL A 34 -19.36 4.69 0.42
C VAL A 34 -20.61 4.00 0.99
N PRO A 35 -20.47 3.12 2.00
CA PRO A 35 -21.61 2.47 2.64
C PRO A 35 -22.41 3.46 3.49
N THR A 36 -23.70 3.19 3.70
CA THR A 36 -24.58 4.01 4.55
C THR A 36 -24.29 3.85 6.03
N GLU A 37 -23.64 2.76 6.43
CA GLU A 37 -23.25 2.52 7.82
C GLU A 37 -21.79 2.06 7.88
N ILE A 38 -21.02 2.69 8.77
CA ILE A 38 -19.64 2.35 9.07
C ILE A 38 -19.55 2.05 10.56
N ILE A 39 -18.98 0.88 10.88
CA ILE A 39 -18.86 0.37 12.24
C ILE A 39 -17.37 0.33 12.59
N LEU A 40 -16.99 0.95 13.70
CA LEU A 40 -15.60 1.10 14.14
C LEU A 40 -15.33 0.30 15.42
N SER A 41 -14.06 -0.01 15.66
CA SER A 41 -13.59 -0.63 16.91
C SER A 41 -13.62 0.37 18.07
N ASP A 42 -13.17 1.59 17.81
CA ASP A 42 -12.94 2.65 18.80
C ASP A 42 -13.63 3.95 18.37
N ALA A 43 -13.87 4.82 19.34
CA ALA A 43 -14.41 6.15 19.09
C ALA A 43 -13.40 7.05 18.39
N ILE A 44 -13.91 7.95 17.56
CA ILE A 44 -13.16 9.00 16.89
C ILE A 44 -13.63 10.37 17.38
N ASN A 45 -12.75 11.36 17.41
CA ASN A 45 -13.03 12.72 17.88
C ASN A 45 -13.95 13.44 16.90
N ASP A 46 -13.59 13.46 15.62
CA ASP A 46 -14.29 14.21 14.57
C ASP A 46 -15.42 13.41 13.91
N LYS A 47 -16.14 12.59 14.70
CA LYS A 47 -17.17 11.67 14.20
C LYS A 47 -18.20 12.36 13.32
N GLN A 48 -18.70 13.52 13.76
CA GLN A 48 -19.75 14.25 13.07
C GLN A 48 -19.25 14.83 11.74
N LEU A 49 -18.09 15.48 11.76
CA LEU A 49 -17.48 16.08 10.57
C LEU A 49 -17.16 15.02 9.50
N ILE A 50 -16.61 13.87 9.91
CA ILE A 50 -16.31 12.76 8.99
C ILE A 50 -17.60 12.16 8.42
N SER A 51 -18.64 12.00 9.23
CA SER A 51 -19.95 11.51 8.79
C SER A 51 -20.62 12.44 7.77
N GLU A 52 -20.54 13.76 7.98
CA GLU A 52 -21.04 14.78 7.06
C GLU A 52 -20.26 14.78 5.74
N TRP A 53 -18.93 14.74 5.81
CA TRP A 53 -18.06 14.64 4.63
C TRP A 53 -18.37 13.39 3.79
N LEU A 54 -18.48 12.22 4.43
CA LEU A 54 -18.83 10.97 3.75
C LEU A 54 -20.25 11.00 3.16
N THR A 55 -21.19 11.63 3.86
CA THR A 55 -22.57 11.82 3.37
C THR A 55 -22.59 12.67 2.10
N GLY A 56 -21.80 13.77 2.07
CA GLY A 56 -21.66 14.62 0.90
C GLY A 56 -21.06 13.87 -0.30
N MET A 57 -20.07 13.00 -0.07
CA MET A 57 -19.50 12.15 -1.11
C MET A 57 -20.46 11.07 -1.61
N ALA A 58 -21.23 10.45 -0.71
CA ALA A 58 -22.09 9.32 -1.02
C ALA A 58 -23.44 9.72 -1.63
N GLY A 59 -23.85 10.99 -1.49
CA GLY A 59 -25.18 11.47 -1.84
C GLY A 59 -26.31 10.90 -0.96
N LYS A 60 -25.97 10.24 0.14
CA LYS A 60 -26.90 9.57 1.07
C LYS A 60 -26.33 9.61 2.48
N LYS A 61 -27.20 9.61 3.50
CA LYS A 61 -26.79 9.69 4.91
C LYS A 61 -25.87 8.52 5.28
N VAL A 62 -24.66 8.83 5.73
CA VAL A 62 -23.68 7.87 6.22
C VAL A 62 -23.57 7.98 7.74
N SER A 63 -23.90 6.91 8.47
CA SER A 63 -23.78 6.87 9.94
C SER A 63 -22.53 6.11 10.38
N ILE A 64 -21.79 6.69 11.32
CA ILE A 64 -20.65 6.04 11.99
C ILE A 64 -21.09 5.56 13.37
N SER A 65 -20.73 4.34 13.77
CA SER A 65 -21.09 3.78 15.07
C SER A 65 -19.96 2.94 15.68
N VAL A 66 -19.89 2.93 17.02
CA VAL A 66 -19.02 2.03 17.79
C VAL A 66 -19.95 1.13 18.59
N PRO A 67 -20.16 -0.12 18.17
CA PRO A 67 -21.10 -1.01 18.82
C PRO A 67 -20.49 -1.48 20.16
N VAL A 68 -21.32 -1.52 21.20
CA VAL A 68 -20.89 -1.99 22.53
C VAL A 68 -21.39 -3.43 22.78
N ARG A 69 -22.52 -3.82 22.17
CA ARG A 69 -23.15 -5.13 22.33
C ARG A 69 -23.89 -5.58 21.06
N GLY A 70 -24.31 -6.84 21.03
CA GLY A 70 -25.08 -7.42 19.93
C GLY A 70 -24.24 -7.87 18.73
N ASP A 71 -24.89 -8.19 17.62
CA ASP A 71 -24.22 -8.81 16.45
C ASP A 71 -23.21 -7.89 15.76
N LYS A 72 -23.45 -6.57 15.77
CA LYS A 72 -22.48 -5.58 15.28
C LYS A 72 -21.17 -5.62 16.05
N LYS A 73 -21.21 -5.83 17.37
CA LYS A 73 -19.99 -6.00 18.18
C LYS A 73 -19.27 -7.30 17.83
N LYS A 74 -19.99 -8.39 17.56
CA LYS A 74 -19.39 -9.66 17.12
C LYS A 74 -18.62 -9.48 15.80
N LEU A 75 -19.16 -8.71 14.85
CA LEU A 75 -18.47 -8.40 13.59
C LEU A 75 -17.18 -7.62 13.82
N VAL A 76 -17.21 -6.59 14.67
CA VAL A 76 -16.00 -5.83 15.04
C VAL A 76 -14.97 -6.75 15.70
N ASN A 77 -15.38 -7.60 16.64
CA ASN A 77 -14.47 -8.54 17.29
C ASN A 77 -13.85 -9.54 16.30
N MET A 78 -14.63 -10.04 15.34
CA MET A 78 -14.11 -10.91 14.29
C MET A 78 -13.09 -10.18 13.42
N ALA A 79 -13.34 -8.92 13.06
CA ALA A 79 -12.38 -8.10 12.33
C ALA A 79 -11.09 -7.85 13.12
N MET A 80 -11.19 -7.61 14.43
CA MET A 80 -10.04 -7.45 15.34
C MET A 80 -9.19 -8.72 15.40
N VAL A 81 -9.83 -9.89 15.63
CA VAL A 81 -9.12 -11.18 15.65
C VAL A 81 -8.44 -11.46 14.31
N ASN A 82 -9.09 -11.15 13.19
CA ASN A 82 -8.47 -11.26 11.87
C ASN A 82 -7.24 -10.34 11.75
N ALA A 83 -7.36 -9.08 12.19
CA ALA A 83 -6.25 -8.13 12.16
C ALA A 83 -5.07 -8.59 13.02
N GLU A 84 -5.33 -9.12 14.23
CA GLU A 84 -4.31 -9.70 15.11
C GLU A 84 -3.61 -10.90 14.47
N ASN A 85 -4.38 -11.84 13.89
CA ASN A 85 -3.81 -13.01 13.22
C ASN A 85 -2.90 -12.61 12.06
N ILE A 86 -3.35 -11.65 11.22
CA ILE A 86 -2.54 -11.11 10.12
C ILE A 86 -1.25 -10.47 10.66
N LEU A 87 -1.34 -9.71 11.76
CA LEU A 87 -0.17 -9.08 12.37
C LEU A 87 0.82 -10.13 12.92
N LEU A 88 0.31 -11.20 13.54
CA LEU A 88 1.11 -12.30 14.06
C LEU A 88 1.80 -13.08 12.94
N GLU A 89 1.10 -13.38 11.84
CA GLU A 89 1.71 -13.99 10.65
C GLU A 89 2.81 -13.12 10.05
N ARG A 90 2.60 -11.79 10.02
CA ARG A 90 3.61 -10.84 9.57
C ARG A 90 4.85 -10.86 10.47
N LYS A 91 4.67 -10.88 11.79
CA LYS A 91 5.78 -11.00 12.76
C LYS A 91 6.57 -12.29 12.60
N LYS A 92 5.91 -13.41 12.28
CA LYS A 92 6.59 -14.69 11.99
C LYS A 92 7.44 -14.64 10.73
N THR A 93 7.05 -13.79 9.78
CA THR A 93 7.75 -13.61 8.50
C THR A 93 8.60 -12.34 8.50
N ASP A 94 8.91 -11.79 9.68
CA ASP A 94 9.57 -10.51 9.81
C ASP A 94 10.98 -10.56 9.21
N GLN A 95 11.15 -9.86 8.09
CA GLN A 95 12.43 -9.71 7.39
C GLN A 95 13.20 -8.46 7.88
N SER A 96 12.82 -7.88 9.02
CA SER A 96 13.43 -6.64 9.55
C SER A 96 14.94 -6.73 9.65
N ALA A 97 15.50 -7.86 10.09
CA ALA A 97 16.95 -8.06 10.14
C ALA A 97 17.64 -7.93 8.77
N ILE A 98 17.04 -8.51 7.71
CA ILE A 98 17.54 -8.41 6.35
C ILE A 98 17.43 -6.96 5.84
N LEU A 99 16.34 -6.27 6.17
CA LEU A 99 16.14 -4.87 5.75
C LEU A 99 17.10 -3.91 6.48
N GLU A 100 17.41 -4.14 7.75
CA GLU A 100 18.43 -3.39 8.48
C GLU A 100 19.84 -3.67 7.94
N GLN A 101 20.12 -4.92 7.55
CA GLN A 101 21.36 -5.25 6.86
C GLN A 101 21.44 -4.52 5.51
N ALA A 102 20.37 -4.52 4.72
CA ALA A 102 20.30 -3.80 3.44
C ALA A 102 20.53 -2.29 3.63
N LYS A 103 19.93 -1.68 4.66
CA LYS A 103 20.17 -0.28 5.04
C LYS A 103 21.65 -0.02 5.31
N SER A 104 22.30 -0.88 6.10
CA SER A 104 23.72 -0.75 6.44
C SER A 104 24.61 -0.89 5.21
N VAL A 105 24.43 -1.95 4.42
CA VAL A 105 25.24 -2.25 3.22
C VAL A 105 25.12 -1.15 2.17
N LEU A 106 23.92 -0.58 2.00
CA LEU A 106 23.64 0.45 1.01
C LEU A 106 23.76 1.88 1.57
N ASN A 107 24.18 2.02 2.83
CA ASN A 107 24.32 3.29 3.53
C ASN A 107 23.06 4.19 3.45
N LEU A 108 21.88 3.59 3.63
CA LEU A 108 20.60 4.30 3.58
C LEU A 108 20.30 4.99 4.91
N LYS A 109 19.72 6.19 4.85
CA LYS A 109 19.31 6.95 6.05
C LYS A 109 18.23 6.21 6.89
N LYS A 110 17.36 5.44 6.24
CA LYS A 110 16.26 4.69 6.86
C LYS A 110 16.14 3.30 6.25
N LYS A 111 15.52 2.38 7.00
CA LYS A 111 15.20 1.04 6.54
C LYS A 111 14.32 1.09 5.28
N PRO A 112 14.66 0.37 4.19
CA PRO A 112 13.86 0.37 2.97
C PRO A 112 12.60 -0.48 3.16
N GLY A 113 11.46 0.16 3.43
CA GLY A 113 10.17 -0.53 3.61
C GLY A 113 9.51 -1.00 2.29
N HIS A 114 9.91 -0.45 1.15
CA HIS A 114 9.38 -0.82 -0.16
C HIS A 114 10.50 -0.87 -1.22
N ILE A 115 10.80 -2.07 -1.72
CA ILE A 115 11.90 -2.31 -2.67
C ILE A 115 11.33 -2.72 -4.02
N GLU A 116 11.86 -2.18 -5.11
CA GLU A 116 11.44 -2.53 -6.47
C GLU A 116 12.62 -3.04 -7.30
N GLY A 117 12.48 -4.20 -7.91
CA GLY A 117 13.45 -4.71 -8.89
C GLY A 117 12.94 -4.45 -10.29
N ILE A 118 13.82 -4.02 -11.20
CA ILE A 118 13.51 -3.91 -12.63
C ILE A 118 14.47 -4.82 -13.38
N ASP A 119 13.92 -5.79 -14.10
CA ASP A 119 14.65 -6.63 -15.02
C ASP A 119 14.38 -6.17 -16.46
N ILE A 120 15.41 -6.04 -17.31
CA ILE A 120 15.24 -5.74 -18.74
C ILE A 120 15.58 -6.98 -19.54
N SER A 121 14.60 -7.45 -20.29
CA SER A 121 14.73 -8.56 -21.22
C SER A 121 14.70 -8.05 -22.66
N ASN A 122 15.83 -8.18 -23.35
CA ASN A 122 15.97 -7.86 -24.77
C ASN A 122 15.70 -9.11 -25.61
N LEU A 123 14.46 -9.31 -26.06
CA LEU A 123 14.16 -10.33 -27.08
C LEU A 123 14.78 -9.87 -28.39
N LYS A 124 15.55 -10.73 -29.08
CA LYS A 124 16.18 -10.44 -30.38
C LYS A 124 15.15 -9.80 -31.35
N GLY A 125 15.22 -8.48 -31.54
CA GLY A 125 14.27 -7.65 -32.29
C GLY A 125 13.94 -6.32 -31.59
N ASP A 126 12.93 -5.58 -32.07
CA ASP A 126 12.50 -4.27 -31.55
C ASP A 126 11.56 -4.34 -30.33
N LEU A 127 11.54 -5.46 -29.61
CA LEU A 127 10.56 -5.75 -28.56
C LEU A 127 11.23 -5.94 -27.20
N ALA A 128 11.84 -4.89 -26.66
CA ALA A 128 12.34 -4.87 -25.29
C ALA A 128 11.19 -4.81 -24.27
N VAL A 129 11.27 -5.65 -23.23
CA VAL A 129 10.29 -5.74 -22.15
C VAL A 129 11.02 -5.60 -20.81
N ALA A 130 10.50 -4.74 -19.94
CA ALA A 130 10.96 -4.63 -18.56
C ALA A 130 9.96 -5.25 -17.59
N SER A 131 10.44 -6.05 -16.65
CA SER A 131 9.65 -6.67 -15.59
C SER A 131 9.94 -5.98 -14.27
N LEU A 132 8.92 -5.38 -13.65
CA LEU A 132 9.01 -4.77 -12.33
C LEU A 132 8.43 -5.70 -11.29
N VAL A 133 9.25 -6.04 -10.29
CA VAL A 133 8.84 -6.78 -9.09
C VAL A 133 8.91 -5.86 -7.88
N ALA A 134 8.03 -6.08 -6.91
CA ALA A 134 7.94 -5.24 -5.71
C ALA A 134 7.98 -6.09 -4.44
N PHE A 135 8.63 -5.56 -3.41
CA PHE A 135 8.70 -6.17 -2.08
C PHE A 135 8.33 -5.13 -1.03
N VAL A 136 7.40 -5.45 -0.15
CA VAL A 136 6.97 -4.56 0.95
C VAL A 136 7.31 -5.25 2.27
N GLU A 137 8.08 -4.56 3.11
CA GLU A 137 8.65 -5.10 4.35
C GLU A 137 9.36 -6.46 4.12
N GLY A 138 10.11 -6.56 3.02
CA GLY A 138 10.88 -7.75 2.66
C GLY A 138 10.06 -8.92 2.11
N LEU A 139 8.73 -8.78 1.98
CA LEU A 139 7.85 -9.81 1.43
C LEU A 139 7.41 -9.50 -0.01
N PRO A 140 7.27 -10.51 -0.89
CA PRO A 140 6.83 -10.30 -2.26
C PRO A 140 5.43 -9.68 -2.36
N GLN A 141 5.33 -8.51 -2.99
CA GLN A 141 4.07 -7.81 -3.24
C GLN A 141 3.60 -8.05 -4.68
N LYS A 142 3.09 -9.25 -4.94
CA LYS A 142 2.70 -9.70 -6.31
C LYS A 142 1.66 -8.81 -6.98
N SER A 143 0.77 -8.18 -6.21
CA SER A 143 -0.26 -7.29 -6.75
C SER A 143 0.32 -6.03 -7.42
N ASP A 144 1.57 -5.69 -7.11
CA ASP A 144 2.29 -4.54 -7.67
C ASP A 144 3.27 -4.92 -8.80
N TYR A 145 3.34 -6.20 -9.18
CA TYR A 145 4.19 -6.65 -10.28
C TYR A 145 3.67 -6.16 -11.62
N ARG A 146 4.55 -5.67 -12.51
CA ARG A 146 4.14 -5.09 -13.79
C ARG A 146 5.16 -5.36 -14.88
N ASN A 147 4.66 -5.60 -16.10
CA ASN A 147 5.50 -5.66 -17.29
C ASN A 147 5.30 -4.39 -18.13
N TYR A 148 6.39 -3.78 -18.55
CA TYR A 148 6.42 -2.60 -19.39
C TYR A 148 7.06 -2.96 -20.72
N ARG A 149 6.28 -2.84 -21.81
CA ARG A 149 6.86 -2.81 -23.15
C ARG A 149 7.54 -1.46 -23.35
N ILE A 150 8.83 -1.49 -23.68
CA ILE A 150 9.63 -0.31 -24.03
C ILE A 150 9.15 0.21 -25.39
N ARG A 151 9.01 1.53 -25.52
CA ARG A 151 8.47 2.15 -26.74
C ARG A 151 9.26 3.36 -27.20
N GLU A 152 9.85 4.11 -26.27
CA GLU A 152 10.48 5.40 -26.55
C GLU A 152 11.97 5.25 -26.90
N VAL A 153 12.59 4.12 -26.55
CA VAL A 153 14.01 3.86 -26.76
C VAL A 153 14.23 3.07 -28.06
N LYS A 154 15.14 3.57 -28.91
CA LYS A 154 15.57 2.88 -30.14
C LYS A 154 16.90 2.18 -29.90
N GLY A 155 17.00 0.91 -30.27
CA GLY A 155 18.21 0.10 -30.05
C GLY A 155 18.34 -0.42 -28.61
N ILE A 156 19.46 -1.06 -28.32
CA ILE A 156 19.77 -1.66 -27.01
C ILE A 156 20.47 -0.60 -26.16
N ASP A 157 19.69 0.13 -25.36
CA ASP A 157 20.17 1.08 -24.36
C ASP A 157 19.41 0.85 -23.05
N ASP A 158 19.97 0.00 -22.19
CA ASP A 158 19.34 -0.40 -20.94
C ASP A 158 19.13 0.81 -20.00
N TYR A 159 19.99 1.83 -20.01
CA TYR A 159 19.83 3.00 -19.17
C TYR A 159 18.61 3.82 -19.58
N ALA A 160 18.46 4.08 -20.89
CA ALA A 160 17.29 4.77 -21.42
C ALA A 160 16.00 3.98 -21.16
N MET A 161 16.06 2.65 -21.25
CA MET A 161 14.93 1.77 -20.97
C MET A 161 14.51 1.80 -19.50
N ILE A 162 15.47 1.72 -18.56
CA ILE A 162 15.19 1.88 -17.12
C ILE A 162 14.57 3.26 -16.85
N ALA A 163 15.12 4.33 -17.44
CA ALA A 163 14.59 5.68 -17.28
C ALA A 163 13.13 5.81 -17.75
N GLU A 164 12.77 5.19 -18.90
CA GLU A 164 11.40 5.13 -19.39
C GLU A 164 10.47 4.44 -18.38
N VAL A 165 10.89 3.28 -17.88
CA VAL A 165 10.11 2.48 -16.91
C VAL A 165 9.94 3.26 -15.60
N LEU A 166 11.00 3.86 -15.07
CA LEU A 166 10.95 4.68 -13.86
C LEU A 166 10.03 5.88 -14.00
N LYS A 167 10.05 6.55 -15.16
CA LYS A 167 9.15 7.68 -15.45
C LYS A 167 7.69 7.25 -15.48
N ARG A 168 7.41 6.10 -16.09
CA ARG A 168 6.05 5.53 -16.20
C ARG A 168 5.56 4.96 -14.86
N SER A 169 6.44 4.36 -14.05
CA SER A 169 6.11 3.85 -12.72
C SER A 169 5.92 4.97 -11.70
N LYS A 170 6.73 6.06 -11.75
CA LYS A 170 6.58 7.23 -10.88
C LYS A 170 5.29 8.01 -11.14
N LYS A 171 4.86 8.16 -12.40
CA LYS A 171 3.56 8.79 -12.73
C LYS A 171 2.36 8.12 -12.05
N ARG A 172 2.51 6.86 -11.62
CA ARG A 172 1.48 6.10 -10.91
C ARG A 172 1.66 6.11 -9.39
N CYS A 173 2.84 6.50 -8.91
CA CYS A 173 3.20 6.57 -7.49
C CYS A 173 2.62 7.80 -6.78
N VAL A 174 2.01 8.73 -7.53
CA VAL A 174 1.22 9.86 -7.00
C VAL A 174 -0.05 9.38 -6.27
N TYR A 175 -0.29 8.07 -6.19
CA TYR A 175 -1.51 7.45 -5.68
C TYR A 175 -1.27 6.24 -4.76
N SER A 176 -0.09 6.15 -4.13
CA SER A 176 0.12 5.27 -2.97
C SER A 176 0.62 6.10 -1.81
N ASP A 177 -0.32 6.78 -1.15
CA ASP A 177 -0.12 7.61 0.04
C ASP A 177 0.46 6.84 1.25
N PHE A 178 0.69 5.53 1.11
CA PHE A 178 1.22 4.66 2.17
C PHE A 178 2.76 4.57 2.19
N TRP A 179 3.43 4.91 1.08
CA TRP A 179 4.90 4.85 0.99
C TRP A 179 5.45 6.06 0.25
N PRO A 180 6.13 7.00 0.95
CA PRO A 180 6.84 8.07 0.29
C PRO A 180 7.86 7.50 -0.72
N CYS A 181 7.96 8.14 -1.89
CA CYS A 181 8.90 7.77 -2.96
C CYS A 181 10.37 7.66 -2.49
N GLN A 182 10.68 8.21 -1.30
CA GLN A 182 11.99 8.23 -0.66
C GLN A 182 12.50 6.86 -0.20
N TYR A 183 11.68 5.81 -0.25
CA TYR A 183 12.05 4.47 0.21
C TYR A 183 12.15 3.42 -0.91
N ARG A 184 11.94 3.82 -2.17
CA ARG A 184 12.08 2.94 -3.33
C ARG A 184 13.55 2.80 -3.71
N LEU A 185 14.02 1.57 -3.66
CA LEU A 185 15.34 1.16 -4.09
C LEU A 185 15.17 0.34 -5.36
N PHE A 186 15.83 0.76 -6.44
CA PHE A 186 15.77 0.11 -7.75
C PHE A 186 17.06 -0.66 -8.02
N PHE A 187 16.92 -1.94 -8.35
CA PHE A 187 18.04 -2.77 -8.81
C PHE A 187 17.73 -3.37 -10.17
N GLN A 188 18.76 -3.41 -11.02
CA GLN A 188 18.75 -4.23 -12.22
C GLN A 188 19.17 -5.64 -11.85
N THR A 189 18.33 -6.63 -12.16
CA THR A 189 18.77 -8.03 -12.18
C THR A 189 19.40 -8.27 -13.53
N TYR A 190 20.65 -8.73 -13.54
CA TYR A 190 21.24 -9.35 -14.73
C TYR A 190 21.14 -10.85 -14.48
N PHE A 191 20.24 -11.53 -15.18
CA PHE A 191 20.26 -12.98 -15.32
C PHE A 191 20.87 -13.37 -16.67
#